data_AF-A0A2E1AXS3-F1
#
_entry.id   AF-A0A2E1AXS3-F1
#
_cell.length_a   1.000
_cell.length_b   1.000
_cell.length_c   1.000
_cell.angle_alpha   90.00
_cell.angle_beta   90.00
_cell.angle_gamma   90.00
#
_symmetry.space_group_name_H-M   'P 1'
#
loop_
_entity.id
_entity.type
_entity.pdbx_description
1 polymer ?
#
loop_
_entity_poly.entity_id
_entity_poly.type
_entity_poly.pdbx_seq_one_letter_code
_entity_poly.pdbx_strand_id
1 'polypeptide(L)'
;MFFAFLFLYTVLVTIYSWSYSSDKLYLLLVVPLFIYGVGIYLLFRQPDLLHEQDYDLDPLQKKRDKYEKTGLSEAFSQELKNKLEDLMSTQKLYLNHELRLDDIAELLDISRHHTSQVINENFNMSFYDFINSYRIEEAKIRLLSNFEKSSESISDIAYHCGFNNRVSFYKAFKKITQVTPKEFVQNPA
;
A
#
# COMPACT_ATOMS: atom_id res chain seq x y z
N MET A 1 -4.18 -39.96 16.55
CA MET A 1 -5.08 -41.06 16.99
C MET A 1 -6.10 -41.45 15.92
N PHE A 2 -6.88 -40.51 15.38
CA PHE A 2 -7.91 -40.77 14.35
C PHE A 2 -7.42 -41.58 13.12
N PHE A 3 -6.27 -41.23 12.55
CA PHE A 3 -5.71 -41.92 11.38
C PHE A 3 -5.29 -43.37 11.64
N ALA A 4 -4.89 -43.70 12.87
CA ALA A 4 -4.53 -45.07 13.24
C ALA A 4 -5.77 -45.98 13.28
N PHE A 5 -6.92 -45.45 13.74
CA PHE A 5 -8.20 -46.18 13.73
C PHE A 5 -8.74 -46.37 12.31
N LEU A 6 -8.56 -45.38 11.43
CA LEU A 6 -8.98 -45.45 10.03
C LEU A 6 -8.17 -46.49 9.27
N PHE A 7 -6.85 -46.55 9.51
CA PHE A 7 -5.99 -47.59 8.96
C PHE A 7 -6.39 -48.99 9.46
N LEU A 8 -6.59 -49.16 10.77
CA LEU A 8 -7.01 -50.43 11.34
C LEU A 8 -8.37 -50.90 10.76
N TYR A 9 -9.32 -49.97 10.59
CA TYR A 9 -10.61 -50.26 9.98
C TYR A 9 -10.47 -50.74 8.53
N THR A 10 -9.62 -50.10 7.72
CA THR A 10 -9.38 -50.55 6.33
C THR A 10 -8.73 -51.94 6.27
N VAL A 11 -7.82 -52.26 7.19
CA VAL A 11 -7.18 -53.57 7.28
C VAL A 11 -8.22 -54.65 7.65
N LEU A 12 -9.08 -54.39 8.63
CA LEU A 12 -10.12 -55.33 9.05
C LEU A 12 -11.17 -55.59 7.95
N VAL A 13 -11.58 -54.55 7.23
CA VAL A 13 -12.50 -54.68 6.09
C VAL A 13 -11.86 -55.50 4.96
N THR A 14 -10.56 -55.33 4.72
CA THR A 14 -9.81 -56.10 3.72
C THR A 14 -9.72 -57.59 4.10
N ILE A 15 -9.48 -57.90 5.38
CA ILE A 15 -9.44 -59.28 5.88
C ILE A 15 -10.83 -59.93 5.81
N TYR A 16 -11.88 -59.21 6.22
CA TYR A 16 -13.26 -59.73 6.20
C TYR A 16 -13.77 -59.96 4.77
N SER A 17 -13.44 -59.05 3.85
CA SER A 17 -13.84 -59.14 2.44
C SER A 17 -13.14 -60.27 1.68
N TRP A 18 -11.92 -60.68 2.08
CA TRP A 18 -11.24 -61.86 1.52
C TRP A 18 -12.01 -63.17 1.76
N SER A 19 -12.85 -63.22 2.79
CA SER A 19 -13.66 -64.41 3.13
C SER A 19 -14.99 -64.51 2.35
N TYR A 20 -15.43 -63.48 1.62
CA TYR A 20 -16.74 -63.44 0.98
C TYR A 20 -16.62 -63.14 -0.53
N SER A 21 -16.52 -64.21 -1.32
CA SER A 21 -16.32 -64.15 -2.78
C SER A 21 -17.61 -63.72 -3.51
N SER A 22 -17.60 -62.54 -4.14
CA SER A 22 -18.43 -62.19 -5.30
C SER A 22 -17.96 -60.89 -5.96
N ASP A 23 -18.13 -60.80 -7.28
CA ASP A 23 -17.50 -59.88 -8.25
C ASP A 23 -17.75 -58.37 -8.08
N LYS A 24 -18.26 -57.90 -6.93
CA LYS A 24 -18.49 -56.46 -6.64
C LYS A 24 -17.51 -55.88 -5.63
N LEU A 25 -16.51 -56.66 -5.21
CA LEU A 25 -15.53 -56.30 -4.16
C LEU A 25 -14.70 -55.04 -4.49
N TYR A 26 -14.44 -54.79 -5.78
CA TYR A 26 -13.62 -53.67 -6.22
C TYR A 26 -14.25 -52.31 -5.90
N LEU A 27 -15.60 -52.21 -5.91
CA LEU A 27 -16.29 -50.95 -5.61
C LEU A 27 -16.05 -50.50 -4.16
N LEU A 28 -15.83 -51.43 -3.23
CA LEU A 28 -15.60 -51.14 -1.81
C LEU A 28 -14.18 -50.59 -1.56
N LEU A 29 -13.21 -50.90 -2.42
CA LEU A 29 -11.85 -50.35 -2.37
C LEU A 29 -11.74 -49.00 -3.12
N VAL A 30 -12.54 -48.79 -4.16
CA VAL A 30 -12.52 -47.55 -4.95
C VAL A 30 -13.08 -46.36 -4.17
N VAL A 31 -14.15 -46.56 -3.40
CA VAL A 31 -14.77 -45.49 -2.61
C VAL A 31 -13.81 -44.84 -1.59
N PRO A 32 -13.07 -45.57 -0.73
CA PRO A 32 -12.13 -44.95 0.20
C PRO A 32 -10.94 -44.30 -0.51
N LEU A 33 -10.44 -44.87 -1.61
CA LEU A 33 -9.38 -44.26 -2.42
C LEU A 33 -9.86 -42.93 -3.04
N PHE A 34 -11.10 -42.90 -3.52
CA PHE A 34 -11.72 -41.68 -4.03
C PHE A 34 -11.89 -40.63 -2.93
N ILE A 35 -12.37 -41.02 -1.74
CA ILE A 35 -12.49 -40.11 -0.58
C ILE A 35 -11.12 -39.57 -0.16
N TYR A 36 -10.09 -40.41 -0.13
CA TYR A 36 -8.72 -40.01 0.21
C TYR A 36 -8.14 -39.06 -0.84
N GLY A 37 -8.35 -39.36 -2.12
CA GLY A 37 -7.94 -38.51 -3.24
C GLY A 37 -8.63 -37.15 -3.23
N VAL A 38 -9.94 -37.12 -2.94
CA VAL A 38 -10.69 -35.88 -2.75
C VAL A 38 -10.17 -35.10 -1.53
N GLY A 39 -9.89 -35.77 -0.41
CA GLY A 39 -9.32 -35.14 0.78
C GLY A 39 -7.95 -34.48 0.52
N ILE A 40 -7.06 -35.20 -0.17
CA ILE A 40 -5.76 -34.66 -0.61
C ILE A 40 -5.97 -33.50 -1.58
N TYR A 41 -6.84 -33.64 -2.57
CA TYR A 41 -7.13 -32.58 -3.53
C TYR A 41 -7.68 -31.32 -2.85
N LEU A 42 -8.57 -31.45 -1.85
CA LEU A 42 -9.08 -30.33 -1.08
C LEU A 42 -8.00 -29.67 -0.21
N LEU A 43 -7.09 -30.47 0.38
CA LEU A 43 -5.89 -29.97 1.08
C LEU A 43 -4.99 -29.13 0.16
N PHE A 44 -4.74 -29.59 -1.07
CA PHE A 44 -3.94 -28.85 -2.05
C PHE A 44 -4.67 -27.64 -2.65
N ARG A 45 -6.01 -27.64 -2.64
CA ARG A 45 -6.83 -26.54 -3.16
C ARG A 45 -6.99 -25.39 -2.15
N GLN A 46 -6.65 -25.60 -0.88
CA GLN A 46 -6.58 -24.54 0.15
C GLN A 46 -5.12 -24.29 0.60
N PRO A 47 -4.26 -23.68 -0.24
CA PRO A 47 -2.98 -23.18 0.23
C PRO A 47 -3.13 -22.04 1.25
N ASP A 48 -4.34 -21.48 1.40
CA ASP A 48 -4.64 -20.38 2.33
C ASP A 48 -4.76 -20.81 3.80
N LEU A 49 -4.87 -22.11 4.11
CA LEU A 49 -4.92 -22.60 5.51
C LEU A 49 -3.53 -22.88 6.10
N LEU A 50 -2.48 -22.84 5.27
CA LEU A 50 -1.08 -22.82 5.66
C LEU A 50 -0.41 -21.49 5.28
N HIS A 51 -1.20 -20.45 5.01
CA HIS A 51 -0.67 -19.10 5.19
C HIS A 51 -0.45 -18.94 6.68
N GLU A 52 0.83 -18.88 7.03
CA GLU A 52 1.38 -18.21 8.18
C GLU A 52 0.35 -17.24 8.74
N GLN A 53 0.06 -17.34 10.04
CA GLN A 53 -0.62 -16.27 10.76
C GLN A 53 0.15 -14.97 10.47
N ASP A 54 -0.26 -14.24 9.44
CA ASP A 54 -0.03 -12.83 9.31
C ASP A 54 -0.79 -12.26 10.51
N TYR A 55 -0.07 -12.16 11.62
CA TYR A 55 -0.39 -11.24 12.69
C TYR A 55 -0.79 -9.94 11.97
N ASP A 56 -1.97 -9.41 12.28
CA ASP A 56 -2.55 -8.21 11.66
C ASP A 56 -1.71 -6.99 12.10
N LEU A 57 -0.45 -6.95 11.62
CA LEU A 57 0.46 -5.85 11.77
C LEU A 57 -0.07 -4.78 10.84
N ASP A 58 -0.38 -3.62 11.42
CA ASP A 58 -0.69 -2.41 10.68
C ASP A 58 0.28 -2.32 9.48
N PRO A 59 -0.21 -2.17 8.23
CA PRO A 59 0.65 -2.00 7.06
C PRO A 59 1.74 -0.94 7.25
N LEU A 60 1.50 0.06 8.11
CA LEU A 60 2.50 1.05 8.52
C LEU A 60 3.59 0.45 9.43
N GLN A 61 3.23 -0.46 10.33
CA GLN A 61 4.19 -1.16 11.20
C GLN A 61 5.07 -2.13 10.41
N LYS A 62 4.50 -2.93 9.51
CA LYS A 62 5.28 -3.80 8.59
C LYS A 62 6.27 -3.00 7.74
N LYS A 63 5.89 -1.78 7.36
CA LYS A 63 6.73 -0.85 6.61
C LYS A 63 7.86 -0.26 7.48
N ARG A 64 7.57 0.12 8.73
CA ARG A 64 8.57 0.57 9.72
C ARG A 64 9.60 -0.52 10.04
N ASP A 65 9.18 -1.76 10.27
CA ASP A 65 10.10 -2.88 10.59
C ASP A 65 11.06 -3.20 9.42
N LYS A 66 10.62 -2.98 8.18
CA LYS A 66 11.48 -3.08 6.99
C LYS A 66 12.56 -1.99 6.97
N TYR A 67 12.25 -0.84 7.54
CA TYR A 67 13.05 0.38 7.49
C TYR A 67 13.95 0.57 8.72
N GLU A 68 13.61 0.04 9.89
CA GLU A 68 14.55 -0.07 11.02
C GLU A 68 15.80 -0.88 10.63
N LYS A 69 15.65 -1.83 9.70
CA LYS A 69 16.75 -2.63 9.16
C LYS A 69 17.65 -1.90 8.15
N THR A 70 17.29 -0.69 7.70
CA THR A 70 18.05 0.03 6.67
C THR A 70 19.22 0.83 7.22
N GLY A 71 19.39 0.91 8.54
CA GLY A 71 20.55 1.55 9.18
C GLY A 71 20.48 3.08 9.24
N LEU A 72 19.34 3.69 8.89
CA LEU A 72 19.11 5.12 9.12
C LEU A 72 18.77 5.33 10.60
N SER A 73 19.64 6.01 11.35
CA SER A 73 19.35 6.31 12.76
C SER A 73 18.20 7.32 12.87
N GLU A 74 17.40 7.23 13.92
CA GLU A 74 16.27 8.14 14.14
C GLU A 74 16.73 9.61 14.17
N ALA A 75 17.86 9.89 14.82
CA ALA A 75 18.43 11.24 14.87
C ALA A 75 18.78 11.78 13.48
N PHE A 76 19.36 10.94 12.61
CA PHE A 76 19.70 11.35 11.25
C PHE A 76 18.45 11.48 10.36
N SER A 77 17.46 10.59 10.54
CA SER A 77 16.14 10.70 9.88
C SER A 77 15.48 12.04 10.21
N GLN A 78 15.52 12.46 11.47
CA GLN A 78 14.97 13.73 11.93
C GLN A 78 15.75 14.94 11.41
N GLU A 79 17.07 14.85 11.27
CA GLU A 79 17.88 15.87 10.61
C GLU A 79 17.49 16.04 9.12
N LEU A 80 17.36 14.92 8.40
CA LEU A 80 16.95 14.90 7.00
C LEU A 80 15.53 15.45 6.82
N LYS A 81 14.62 15.16 7.74
CA LYS A 81 13.28 15.76 7.77
C LYS A 81 13.36 17.28 7.82
N ASN A 82 14.14 17.83 8.74
CA ASN A 82 14.26 19.28 8.89
C ASN A 82 14.87 19.92 7.63
N LYS A 83 15.89 19.29 7.03
CA LYS A 83 16.46 19.75 5.75
C LYS A 83 15.42 19.72 4.62
N LEU A 84 14.60 18.67 4.56
CA LEU A 84 13.54 18.56 3.56
C LEU A 84 12.48 19.65 3.73
N GLU A 85 12.06 19.95 4.96
CA GLU A 85 11.13 21.05 5.25
C GLU A 85 11.74 22.41 4.87
N ASP A 86 13.03 22.62 5.12
CA ASP A 86 13.75 23.82 4.71
C ASP A 86 13.77 23.96 3.17
N LEU A 87 14.11 22.89 2.44
CA LEU A 87 14.07 22.89 0.96
C LEU A 87 12.67 23.23 0.42
N MET A 88 11.62 22.72 1.05
CA MET A 88 10.24 23.03 0.65
C MET A 88 9.86 24.47 0.96
N SER A 89 10.24 25.00 2.13
CA SER A 89 9.86 26.35 2.53
C SER A 89 10.66 27.45 1.84
N THR A 90 11.97 27.28 1.66
CA THR A 90 12.87 28.30 1.12
C THR A 90 12.96 28.25 -0.40
N GLN A 91 13.22 27.09 -0.97
CA GLN A 91 13.41 26.92 -2.42
C GLN A 91 12.09 26.62 -3.16
N LYS A 92 11.01 26.30 -2.43
CA LYS A 92 9.70 25.96 -3.00
C LYS A 92 9.79 24.91 -4.10
N LEU A 93 10.59 23.86 -3.88
CA LEU A 93 10.83 22.80 -4.89
C LEU A 93 9.54 22.20 -5.46
N TYR A 94 8.47 22.16 -4.65
CA TYR A 94 7.15 21.68 -5.06
C TYR A 94 6.56 22.45 -6.25
N LEU A 95 6.99 23.68 -6.55
CA LEU A 95 6.55 24.43 -7.74
C LEU A 95 7.11 23.85 -9.04
N ASN A 96 8.20 23.08 -8.99
CA ASN A 96 8.71 22.39 -10.16
C ASN A 96 7.79 21.20 -10.51
N HIS A 97 7.13 21.29 -11.67
CA HIS A 97 6.26 20.26 -12.21
C HIS A 97 6.96 18.94 -12.57
N GLU A 98 8.28 18.98 -12.79
CA GLU A 98 9.12 17.84 -13.08
C GLU A 98 9.78 17.25 -11.82
N LEU A 99 9.51 17.78 -10.62
CA LEU A 99 10.14 17.30 -9.39
C LEU A 99 9.92 15.80 -9.16
N ARG A 100 11.02 15.08 -9.04
CA ARG A 100 11.10 13.64 -8.77
C ARG A 100 11.66 13.40 -7.39
N LEU A 101 11.41 12.18 -6.88
CA LEU A 101 12.02 11.72 -5.64
C LEU A 101 13.55 11.65 -5.74
N ASP A 102 14.08 11.36 -6.94
CA ASP A 102 15.52 11.31 -7.23
C ASP A 102 16.16 12.69 -7.01
N ASP A 103 15.51 13.78 -7.44
CA ASP A 103 16.02 15.14 -7.26
C ASP A 103 16.18 15.50 -5.77
N ILE A 104 15.22 15.09 -4.92
CA ILE A 104 15.31 15.29 -3.47
C ILE A 104 16.41 14.42 -2.87
N ALA A 105 16.58 13.20 -3.38
CA ALA A 105 17.62 12.29 -2.92
C ALA A 105 19.02 12.88 -3.17
N GLU A 106 19.23 13.46 -4.35
CA GLU A 106 20.47 14.18 -4.69
C GLU A 106 20.69 15.40 -3.79
N LEU A 107 19.66 16.21 -3.53
CA LEU A 107 19.78 17.40 -2.67
C LEU A 107 20.06 17.06 -1.20
N LEU A 108 19.57 15.92 -0.73
CA LEU A 108 19.78 15.44 0.64
C LEU A 108 21.02 14.55 0.79
N ASP A 109 21.72 14.24 -0.30
CA ASP A 109 22.87 13.33 -0.37
C ASP A 109 22.57 11.94 0.23
N ILE A 110 21.40 11.37 -0.12
CA ILE A 110 20.96 10.05 0.33
C ILE A 110 20.39 9.24 -0.84
N SER A 111 20.22 7.93 -0.63
CA SER A 111 19.57 7.09 -1.64
C SER A 111 18.08 7.42 -1.76
N ARG A 112 17.52 7.26 -2.97
CA ARG A 112 16.07 7.36 -3.23
C ARG A 112 15.22 6.53 -2.25
N HIS A 113 15.74 5.37 -1.84
CA HIS A 113 15.08 4.51 -0.86
C HIS A 113 14.99 5.19 0.51
N HIS A 114 16.09 5.76 1.00
CA HIS A 114 16.09 6.51 2.26
C HIS A 114 15.25 7.78 2.16
N THR A 115 15.26 8.50 1.04
CA THR A 115 14.36 9.64 0.85
C THR A 115 12.90 9.23 0.98
N SER A 116 12.52 8.10 0.35
CA SER A 116 11.15 7.56 0.49
C SER A 116 10.86 7.18 1.94
N GLN A 117 11.80 6.53 2.62
CA GLN A 117 11.68 6.15 4.02
C GLN A 117 11.44 7.38 4.90
N VAL A 118 12.30 8.41 4.80
CA VAL A 118 12.19 9.67 5.56
C VAL A 118 10.82 10.30 5.35
N ILE A 119 10.35 10.42 4.11
CA ILE A 119 9.03 11.02 3.81
C ILE A 119 7.89 10.20 4.44
N ASN A 120 7.91 8.88 4.26
CA ASN A 120 6.86 8.01 4.76
C ASN A 120 6.83 7.95 6.29
N GLU A 121 7.98 7.92 6.96
CA GLU A 121 8.03 7.75 8.41
C GLU A 121 7.76 9.06 9.15
N ASN A 122 8.33 10.17 8.67
CA ASN A 122 8.24 11.46 9.36
C ASN A 122 6.97 12.25 9.05
N PHE A 123 6.35 12.02 7.88
CA PHE A 123 5.15 12.75 7.45
C PHE A 123 3.93 11.85 7.29
N ASN A 124 4.09 10.52 7.37
CA ASN A 124 3.04 9.55 7.12
C ASN A 124 2.35 9.74 5.74
N MET A 125 3.14 10.11 4.73
CA MET A 125 2.67 10.42 3.38
C MET A 125 3.51 9.71 2.33
N SER A 126 2.91 9.41 1.19
CA SER A 126 3.68 9.10 -0.01
C SER A 126 4.40 10.36 -0.51
N PHE A 127 5.48 10.21 -1.31
CA PHE A 127 6.15 11.34 -1.95
C PHE A 127 5.17 12.25 -2.71
N TYR A 128 4.25 11.67 -3.47
CA TYR A 128 3.27 12.44 -4.24
C TYR A 128 2.29 13.21 -3.35
N ASP A 129 1.82 12.58 -2.26
CA ASP A 129 0.93 13.25 -1.31
C ASP A 129 1.66 14.37 -0.56
N PHE A 130 2.92 14.14 -0.19
CA PHE A 130 3.77 15.13 0.44
C PHE A 130 3.98 16.35 -0.46
N ILE A 131 4.37 16.17 -1.72
CA ILE A 131 4.53 17.31 -2.64
C ILE A 131 3.20 18.00 -2.90
N ASN A 132 2.13 17.24 -3.11
CA ASN A 132 0.82 17.82 -3.38
C ASN A 132 0.28 18.62 -2.19
N SER A 133 0.61 18.27 -0.94
CA SER A 133 0.18 19.07 0.22
C SER A 133 0.71 20.50 0.13
N TYR A 134 2.01 20.68 -0.13
CA TYR A 134 2.60 22.00 -0.35
C TYR A 134 2.01 22.73 -1.55
N ARG A 135 1.82 22.03 -2.69
CA ARG A 135 1.23 22.63 -3.89
C ARG A 135 -0.20 23.13 -3.65
N ILE A 136 -1.00 22.39 -2.89
CA ILE A 136 -2.38 22.78 -2.56
C ILE A 136 -2.41 23.94 -1.57
N GLU A 137 -1.51 23.99 -0.59
CA GLU A 137 -1.40 25.14 0.32
C GLU A 137 -1.00 26.42 -0.43
N GLU A 138 -0.04 26.36 -1.36
CA GLU A 138 0.28 27.50 -2.24
C GLU A 138 -0.93 27.90 -3.12
N ALA A 139 -1.65 26.91 -3.68
CA ALA A 139 -2.84 27.18 -4.48
C ALA A 139 -3.93 27.89 -3.68
N LYS A 140 -4.18 27.48 -2.42
CA LYS A 140 -5.12 28.18 -1.53
C LYS A 140 -4.74 29.65 -1.35
N ILE A 141 -3.48 29.93 -1.08
CA ILE A 141 -2.98 31.30 -0.92
C ILE A 141 -3.26 32.13 -2.17
N ARG A 142 -2.98 31.59 -3.36
CA ARG A 142 -3.22 32.27 -4.65
C ARG A 142 -4.71 32.49 -4.93
N LEU A 143 -5.54 31.48 -4.66
CA LEU A 143 -6.99 31.55 -4.85
C LEU A 143 -7.64 32.58 -3.92
N LEU A 144 -7.12 32.78 -2.70
CA LEU A 144 -7.68 33.75 -1.74
C LEU A 144 -7.15 35.17 -1.92
N SER A 145 -5.89 35.32 -2.33
CA SER A 145 -5.23 36.65 -2.36
C SER A 145 -5.63 37.50 -3.57
N ASN A 146 -5.80 36.91 -4.75
CA ASN A 146 -5.91 37.67 -5.99
C ASN A 146 -6.91 37.14 -7.02
N PHE A 147 -7.65 36.05 -6.76
CA PHE A 147 -8.45 35.40 -7.80
C PHE A 147 -9.48 36.33 -8.47
N GLU A 148 -10.23 37.13 -7.70
CA GLU A 148 -11.23 38.06 -8.27
C GLU A 148 -10.63 39.29 -8.97
N LYS A 149 -9.38 39.63 -8.67
CA LYS A 149 -8.68 40.81 -9.25
C LYS A 149 -7.74 40.43 -10.38
N SER A 150 -7.37 39.16 -10.48
CA SER A 150 -6.51 38.61 -11.52
C SER A 150 -7.33 38.08 -12.70
N SER A 151 -6.75 38.12 -13.90
CA SER A 151 -7.27 37.38 -15.05
C SER A 151 -6.83 35.91 -15.08
N GLU A 152 -6.26 35.39 -13.99
CA GLU A 152 -5.78 34.01 -13.92
C GLU A 152 -6.96 33.05 -13.76
N SER A 153 -6.98 32.00 -14.58
CA SER A 153 -7.91 30.91 -14.39
C SER A 153 -7.42 29.97 -13.28
N ILE A 154 -8.34 29.18 -12.71
CA ILE A 154 -7.99 28.09 -11.78
C ILE A 154 -6.94 27.13 -12.40
N SER A 155 -6.96 26.97 -13.73
CA SER A 155 -5.99 26.12 -14.42
C SER A 155 -4.61 26.75 -14.43
N ASP A 156 -4.50 28.07 -14.60
CA ASP A 156 -3.21 28.78 -14.58
C ASP A 156 -2.58 28.71 -13.19
N ILE A 157 -3.39 28.91 -12.13
CA ILE A 157 -2.95 28.73 -10.75
C ILE A 157 -2.43 27.30 -10.53
N ALA A 158 -3.14 26.29 -11.04
CA ALA A 158 -2.69 24.91 -10.93
C ALA A 158 -1.29 24.70 -11.55
N TYR A 159 -1.06 25.25 -12.75
CA TYR A 159 0.25 25.18 -13.41
C TYR A 159 1.33 25.93 -12.62
N HIS A 160 1.03 27.13 -12.12
CA HIS A 160 1.96 27.90 -11.30
C HIS A 160 2.30 27.23 -9.97
N CYS A 161 1.39 26.40 -9.44
CA CYS A 161 1.63 25.56 -8.27
C CYS A 161 2.33 24.24 -8.59
N GLY A 162 2.81 24.03 -9.82
CA GLY A 162 3.60 22.84 -10.20
C GLY A 162 2.78 21.62 -10.61
N PHE A 163 1.48 21.75 -10.89
CA PHE A 163 0.70 20.64 -11.46
C PHE A 163 0.87 20.55 -12.98
N ASN A 164 1.08 19.33 -13.48
CA ASN A 164 1.18 19.07 -14.93
C ASN A 164 -0.15 19.16 -15.68
N ASN A 165 -1.29 19.05 -14.98
CA ASN A 165 -2.61 19.14 -15.60
C ASN A 165 -3.71 19.43 -14.57
N ARG A 166 -4.84 19.94 -15.08
CA ARG A 166 -6.03 20.29 -14.29
C ARG A 166 -6.65 19.10 -13.55
N VAL A 167 -6.67 17.90 -14.15
CA VAL A 167 -7.32 16.73 -13.54
C VAL A 167 -6.61 16.31 -12.26
N SER A 168 -5.28 16.25 -12.28
CA SER A 168 -4.45 15.94 -11.11
C SER A 168 -4.62 16.99 -10.02
N PHE A 169 -4.64 18.28 -10.40
CA PHE A 169 -4.90 19.37 -9.46
C PHE A 169 -6.26 19.24 -8.77
N TYR A 170 -7.35 19.08 -9.52
CA TYR A 170 -8.69 18.96 -8.93
C TYR A 170 -8.82 17.75 -8.00
N LYS A 171 -8.21 16.62 -8.36
CA LYS A 171 -8.17 15.43 -7.51
C LYS A 171 -7.41 15.67 -6.20
N ALA A 172 -6.21 16.24 -6.28
CA ALA A 172 -5.39 16.54 -5.11
C ALA A 172 -6.06 17.58 -4.20
N PHE A 173 -6.57 18.66 -4.80
CA PHE A 173 -7.27 19.73 -4.07
C PHE A 173 -8.47 19.15 -3.31
N LYS A 174 -9.36 18.43 -4.00
CA LYS A 174 -10.54 17.82 -3.35
C LYS A 174 -10.15 16.77 -2.29
N LYS A 175 -9.10 15.98 -2.52
CA LYS A 175 -8.61 15.01 -1.53
C LYS A 175 -8.19 15.69 -0.23
N ILE A 176 -7.52 16.85 -0.33
CA ILE A 176 -6.92 17.54 0.82
C ILE A 176 -7.93 18.48 1.50
N THR A 177 -8.72 19.22 0.73
CA THR A 177 -9.63 20.26 1.25
C THR A 177 -11.08 19.79 1.38
N GLN A 178 -11.41 18.59 0.89
CA GLN A 178 -12.76 18.02 0.79
C GLN A 178 -13.72 18.77 -0.15
N VAL A 179 -13.29 19.88 -0.74
CA VAL A 179 -14.07 20.70 -1.69
C VAL A 179 -13.31 20.88 -2.99
N THR A 180 -14.01 21.20 -4.07
CA THR A 180 -13.35 21.54 -5.33
C THR A 180 -12.72 22.94 -5.28
N PRO A 181 -11.69 23.23 -6.10
CA PRO A 181 -11.12 24.58 -6.20
C PRO A 181 -12.17 25.66 -6.49
N LYS A 182 -13.20 25.31 -7.30
CA LYS A 182 -14.28 26.25 -7.64
C LYS A 182 -15.16 26.55 -6.43
N GLU A 183 -15.56 25.53 -5.68
CA GLU A 183 -16.33 25.69 -4.45
C GLU A 183 -15.54 26.48 -3.41
N PHE A 184 -14.24 26.22 -3.28
CA PHE A 184 -13.35 26.93 -2.36
C PHE A 184 -13.27 28.43 -2.63
N VAL A 185 -13.23 28.84 -3.91
CA VAL A 185 -13.27 30.26 -4.29
C VAL A 185 -14.63 30.88 -4.00
N GLN A 186 -15.72 30.16 -4.28
CA GLN A 186 -17.09 30.68 -4.11
C GLN A 186 -17.50 30.82 -2.65
N ASN A 187 -17.01 29.93 -1.79
CA ASN A 187 -17.23 29.94 -0.34
C ASN A 187 -15.88 29.71 0.36
N PRO A 188 -15.08 30.77 0.56
CA PRO A 188 -13.89 30.70 1.40
C PRO A 188 -14.32 30.31 2.82
N ALA A 189 -13.67 29.29 3.40
CA ALA A 189 -13.89 28.88 4.78
C ALA A 189 -13.18 29.81 5.77
#